data_AF-A0A375I7A2-F1
#
_entry.id   AF-A0A375I7A2-F1
#
_cell.length_a   1.000
_cell.length_b   1.000
_cell.length_c   1.000
_cell.angle_alpha   90.00
_cell.angle_beta   90.00
_cell.angle_gamma   90.00
#
_symmetry.space_group_name_H-M   'P 1'
#
loop_
_entity.id
_entity.type
_entity.pdbx_description
1 polymer ?
#
loop_
_entity_poly.entity_id
_entity_poly.type
_entity_poly.pdbx_seq_one_letter_code
_entity_poly.pdbx_strand_id
1 'polypeptide(L)'
;MAQLGCWEGYRLLDSWEETRNGQRFCLIRLEPKARRRRYCSGCGHAVSAVHDWAERRMRDLPVFEMPVELIVPRLRLACRRCGPKLERLEWLAPNERVTARLAARVARLCKVMSLRHVAAFYRLPWTARKRIDPCHLEQELGSVDLSGVKVIATDGFAIQKGHRYATVIIELSSKWVLLVGRGRSREGIRLFFELLGPEGCARLRAAVMDMNIAYDREVRELYPQAEVIYDLFHVVVKYGREVIDRVRVDEAYRLRGDRVARKVVKSSRWLLLRNRENVKREANQIRLEKFLAANKA
;
A
#
# COMPACT_ATOMS: atom_id res chain seq x y z
N MET A 1 -17.08 34.09 10.06
CA MET A 1 -18.38 33.50 10.46
C MET A 1 -18.17 32.03 10.75
N ALA A 2 -18.56 31.57 11.95
CA ALA A 2 -18.08 30.34 12.58
C ALA A 2 -18.09 29.11 11.64
N GLN A 3 -16.89 28.63 11.31
CA GLN A 3 -16.57 27.51 10.42
C GLN A 3 -16.90 26.13 11.04
N LEU A 4 -17.95 26.01 11.84
CA LEU A 4 -18.37 24.72 12.42
C LEU A 4 -19.38 23.96 11.55
N GLY A 5 -20.00 24.62 10.56
CA GLY A 5 -21.12 24.08 9.79
C GLY A 5 -20.89 23.90 8.28
N CYS A 6 -19.85 23.18 7.86
CA CYS A 6 -19.58 22.84 6.45
C CYS A 6 -20.59 21.83 5.84
N TRP A 7 -21.86 21.88 6.24
CA TRP A 7 -22.94 21.01 5.75
C TRP A 7 -23.81 21.79 4.76
N GLU A 8 -23.24 22.10 3.60
CA GLU A 8 -23.94 22.88 2.59
C GLU A 8 -25.31 22.29 2.27
N GLY A 9 -26.31 23.17 2.20
CA GLY A 9 -27.69 22.79 1.94
C GLY A 9 -28.51 22.38 3.16
N TYR A 10 -27.88 22.32 4.34
CA TYR A 10 -28.50 22.05 5.63
C TYR A 10 -28.23 23.19 6.61
N ARG A 11 -29.08 23.31 7.63
CA ARG A 11 -28.86 24.17 8.79
C ARG A 11 -28.88 23.32 10.06
N LEU A 12 -28.16 23.78 11.08
CA LEU A 12 -28.28 23.24 12.43
C LEU A 12 -29.70 23.49 12.94
N LEU A 13 -30.40 22.43 13.33
CA LEU A 13 -31.71 22.53 13.96
C LEU A 13 -31.57 22.46 15.48
N ASP A 14 -30.79 21.49 15.97
CA ASP A 14 -30.59 21.24 17.40
C ASP A 14 -29.27 20.49 17.63
N SER A 15 -28.75 20.56 18.85
CA SER A 15 -27.61 19.77 19.29
C SER A 15 -27.70 19.46 20.77
N TRP A 16 -27.37 18.23 21.15
CA TRP A 16 -27.37 17.78 22.54
C TRP A 16 -26.25 16.79 22.78
N GLU A 17 -25.98 16.53 24.05
CA GLU A 17 -25.07 15.47 24.45
C GLU A 17 -25.83 14.22 24.86
N GLU A 18 -25.29 13.07 24.48
CA GLU A 18 -25.82 11.77 24.90
C GLU A 18 -24.68 10.92 25.46
N THR A 19 -24.91 10.31 26.62
CA THR A 19 -23.93 9.37 27.20
C THR A 19 -24.35 7.94 26.87
N ARG A 20 -23.48 7.20 26.18
CA ARG A 20 -23.68 5.79 25.84
C ARG A 20 -22.48 5.00 26.36
N ASN A 21 -22.75 3.99 27.20
CA ASN A 21 -21.70 3.14 27.79
C ASN A 21 -20.56 3.94 28.46
N GLY A 22 -20.92 4.98 29.22
CA GLY A 22 -19.95 5.85 29.91
C GLY A 22 -19.19 6.83 29.00
N GLN A 23 -19.49 6.87 27.71
CA GLN A 23 -18.90 7.81 26.75
C GLN A 23 -19.89 8.89 26.35
N ARG A 24 -19.46 10.16 26.38
CA ARG A 24 -20.22 11.32 25.87
C ARG A 24 -20.09 11.43 24.35
N PHE A 25 -21.23 11.65 23.69
CA PHE A 25 -21.37 11.91 22.26
C PHE A 25 -22.02 13.28 22.06
N CYS A 26 -21.56 14.01 21.04
CA CYS A 26 -22.23 15.22 20.59
C CYS A 26 -23.14 14.88 19.41
N LEU A 27 -24.45 14.99 19.61
CA LEU A 27 -25.43 14.77 18.56
C LEU A 27 -25.83 16.10 17.95
N ILE A 28 -25.89 16.14 16.63
CA ILE A 28 -26.21 17.34 15.86
C ILE A 28 -27.33 17.00 14.88
N ARG A 29 -28.51 17.59 15.07
CA ARG A 29 -29.63 17.45 14.14
C ARG A 29 -29.58 18.52 13.08
N LEU A 30 -29.61 18.09 11.83
CA LEU A 30 -29.62 18.97 10.66
C LEU A 30 -30.99 18.98 10.00
N GLU A 31 -31.35 20.13 9.44
CA GLU A 31 -32.56 20.29 8.65
C GLU A 31 -32.20 20.78 7.23
N PRO A 32 -32.79 20.20 6.16
CA PRO A 32 -32.60 20.70 4.80
C PRO A 32 -33.10 22.14 4.66
N LYS A 33 -32.32 23.02 4.04
CA LYS A 33 -32.79 24.38 3.71
C LYS A 33 -33.93 24.29 2.69
N ALA A 34 -35.06 24.97 2.97
CA ALA A 34 -36.28 24.87 2.16
C ALA A 34 -36.09 25.39 0.72
N ARG A 35 -35.47 26.57 0.56
CA ARG A 35 -35.33 27.28 -0.72
C ARG A 35 -33.93 27.14 -1.32
N ARG A 36 -33.59 25.92 -1.76
CA ARG A 36 -32.33 25.66 -2.50
C ARG A 36 -32.56 24.81 -3.72
N ARG A 37 -31.69 24.99 -4.73
CA ARG A 37 -31.56 24.04 -5.82
C ARG A 37 -30.95 22.74 -5.27
N ARG A 38 -31.58 21.62 -5.58
CA ARG A 38 -31.11 20.27 -5.25
C ARG A 38 -30.67 19.58 -6.53
N TYR A 39 -29.66 18.73 -6.45
CA TYR A 39 -29.10 18.06 -7.61
C TYR A 39 -29.19 16.55 -7.46
N CYS A 40 -29.54 15.85 -8.54
CA CYS A 40 -29.60 14.39 -8.58
C CYS A 40 -28.20 13.78 -8.42
N SER A 41 -28.02 12.80 -7.53
CA SER A 41 -26.73 12.10 -7.38
C SER A 41 -26.34 11.23 -8.58
N GLY A 42 -27.28 10.93 -9.48
CA GLY A 42 -27.02 10.13 -10.69
C GLY A 42 -26.54 10.97 -11.87
N CYS A 43 -27.36 11.94 -12.30
CA CYS A 43 -27.10 12.74 -13.50
C CYS A 43 -26.64 14.19 -13.22
N GLY A 44 -26.56 14.60 -11.95
CA GLY A 44 -26.14 15.96 -11.57
C GLY A 44 -27.13 17.08 -11.92
N HIS A 45 -28.27 16.80 -12.55
CA HIS A 45 -29.25 17.81 -12.93
C HIS A 45 -30.03 18.35 -11.72
N ALA A 46 -30.47 19.60 -11.83
CA ALA A 46 -31.32 20.23 -10.84
C ALA A 46 -32.71 19.55 -10.80
N VAL A 47 -33.18 19.24 -9.59
CA VAL A 47 -34.49 18.61 -9.34
C VAL A 47 -35.16 19.31 -8.16
N SER A 48 -36.34 19.86 -8.37
CA SER A 48 -37.11 20.55 -7.33
C SER A 48 -37.95 19.59 -6.48
N ALA A 49 -38.51 18.54 -7.11
CA ALA A 49 -39.41 17.59 -6.47
C ALA A 49 -38.66 16.56 -5.61
N VAL A 50 -39.11 16.40 -4.37
CA VAL A 50 -38.65 15.36 -3.45
C VAL A 50 -39.62 14.18 -3.61
N HIS A 51 -39.07 12.99 -3.83
CA HIS A 51 -39.82 11.74 -3.88
C HIS A 51 -40.17 11.28 -2.46
N ASP A 52 -39.15 11.17 -1.61
CA ASP A 52 -39.29 10.86 -0.19
C ASP A 52 -38.01 11.27 0.57
N TRP A 53 -37.99 10.99 1.86
CA TRP A 53 -36.83 11.19 2.71
C TRP A 53 -36.74 10.12 3.80
N ALA A 54 -35.54 9.93 4.31
CA ALA A 54 -35.32 9.09 5.49
C ALA A 54 -34.26 9.72 6.39
N GLU A 55 -34.49 9.68 7.70
CA GLU A 55 -33.48 10.09 8.67
C GLU A 55 -32.34 9.07 8.72
N ARG A 56 -31.11 9.58 8.75
CA ARG A 56 -29.88 8.79 8.81
C ARG A 56 -28.89 9.39 9.79
N ARG A 57 -28.22 8.51 10.54
CA ARG A 57 -27.12 8.89 11.43
C ARG A 57 -25.78 8.75 10.70
N MET A 58 -25.02 9.84 10.65
CA MET A 58 -23.69 9.90 10.03
C MET A 58 -22.67 10.30 11.07
N ARG A 59 -21.42 9.90 10.88
CA ARG A 59 -20.31 10.32 11.75
C ARG A 59 -19.57 11.48 11.14
N ASP A 60 -19.12 12.37 12.01
CA ASP A 60 -18.32 13.53 11.63
C ASP A 60 -17.05 13.65 12.47
N LEU A 61 -16.24 14.66 12.17
CA LEU A 61 -15.08 15.00 12.98
C LEU A 61 -15.49 15.27 14.43
N PRO A 62 -14.74 14.75 15.42
CA PRO A 62 -15.03 14.98 16.83
C PRO A 62 -14.89 16.46 17.18
N VAL A 63 -15.67 16.88 18.18
CA VAL A 63 -15.53 18.19 18.83
C VAL A 63 -14.87 17.92 20.18
N PHE A 64 -13.65 18.44 20.35
CA PHE A 64 -12.74 18.03 21.43
C PHE A 64 -12.55 16.50 21.44
N GLU A 65 -12.81 15.84 22.56
CA GLU A 65 -12.74 14.38 22.69
C GLU A 65 -14.08 13.68 22.43
N MET A 66 -15.14 14.45 22.14
CA MET A 66 -16.48 13.91 21.94
C MET A 66 -16.70 13.51 20.48
N PRO A 67 -17.00 12.24 20.18
CA PRO A 67 -17.43 11.84 18.84
C PRO A 67 -18.71 12.57 18.45
N VAL A 68 -18.79 12.97 17.18
CA VAL A 68 -19.97 13.66 16.63
C VAL A 68 -20.80 12.71 15.78
N GLU A 69 -22.10 12.65 16.07
CA GLU A 69 -23.10 12.01 15.22
C GLU A 69 -24.07 13.05 14.65
N LEU A 70 -24.15 13.12 13.33
CA LEU A 70 -25.12 13.94 12.61
C LEU A 70 -26.40 13.14 12.39
N ILE A 71 -27.53 13.73 12.73
CA ILE A 71 -28.86 13.25 12.35
C ILE A 71 -29.32 14.05 11.13
N VAL A 72 -29.34 13.38 9.99
CA VAL A 72 -29.51 14.02 8.68
C VAL A 72 -30.72 13.43 7.96
N PRO A 73 -31.76 14.22 7.66
CA PRO A 73 -32.81 13.86 6.72
C PRO A 73 -32.22 13.74 5.31
N ARG A 74 -32.03 12.52 4.80
CA ARG A 74 -31.53 12.26 3.45
C ARG A 74 -32.71 12.24 2.48
N LEU A 75 -32.68 13.13 1.50
CA LEU A 75 -33.74 13.27 0.50
C LEU A 75 -33.45 12.38 -0.71
N ARG A 76 -34.48 11.66 -1.21
CA ARG A 76 -34.48 11.14 -2.59
C ARG A 76 -35.28 12.10 -3.47
N LEU A 77 -34.68 12.54 -4.56
CA LEU A 77 -35.27 13.46 -5.53
C LEU A 77 -36.00 12.68 -6.61
N ALA A 78 -37.16 13.18 -7.04
CA ALA A 78 -37.95 12.60 -8.14
C ALA A 78 -37.34 12.98 -9.50
N CYS A 79 -36.15 12.45 -9.82
CA CYS A 79 -35.44 12.76 -11.05
C CYS A 79 -36.13 12.10 -12.26
N ARG A 80 -36.57 12.91 -13.24
CA ARG A 80 -37.20 12.41 -14.48
C ARG A 80 -36.28 11.55 -15.35
N ARG A 81 -34.95 11.68 -15.23
CA ARG A 81 -33.97 10.92 -16.04
C ARG A 81 -33.50 9.62 -15.39
N CYS A 82 -33.35 9.61 -14.06
CA CYS A 82 -32.71 8.50 -13.34
C CYS A 82 -33.69 7.72 -12.44
N GLY A 83 -34.95 8.15 -12.37
CA GLY A 83 -35.88 7.74 -11.32
C GLY A 83 -35.48 8.32 -9.94
N PRO A 84 -36.07 7.80 -8.86
CA PRO A 84 -35.75 8.24 -7.50
C PRO A 84 -34.26 8.01 -7.15
N LYS A 85 -33.52 9.10 -6.93
CA LYS A 85 -32.09 9.08 -6.56
C LYS A 85 -31.84 10.00 -5.38
N LEU A 86 -30.81 9.71 -4.59
CA LEU A 86 -30.42 10.59 -3.48
C LEU A 86 -30.06 11.99 -3.97
N GLU A 87 -30.31 12.99 -3.13
CA GLU A 87 -29.73 14.31 -3.31
C GLU A 87 -28.19 14.22 -3.28
N ARG A 88 -27.54 14.87 -4.24
CA ARG A 88 -26.09 15.06 -4.27
C ARG A 88 -25.71 16.08 -3.20
N LEU A 89 -24.84 15.67 -2.29
CA LEU A 89 -24.23 16.52 -1.27
C LEU A 89 -22.71 16.36 -1.33
N GLU A 90 -21.99 17.46 -1.43
CA GLU A 90 -20.52 17.44 -1.53
C GLU A 90 -19.87 16.92 -0.24
N TRP A 91 -20.44 17.27 0.91
CA TRP A 91 -19.94 16.88 2.22
C TRP A 91 -20.37 15.48 2.65
N LEU A 92 -21.23 14.78 1.90
CA LEU A 92 -21.74 13.45 2.24
C LEU A 92 -22.18 12.66 1.00
N ALA A 93 -21.29 11.80 0.52
CA ALA A 93 -21.51 10.98 -0.65
C ALA A 93 -22.69 9.97 -0.48
N PRO A 94 -23.28 9.50 -1.59
CA PRO A 94 -24.39 8.54 -1.55
C PRO A 94 -24.02 7.27 -0.77
N ASN A 95 -24.94 6.80 0.08
CA ASN A 95 -24.79 5.58 0.90
C ASN A 95 -23.63 5.57 1.91
N GLU A 96 -22.88 6.67 2.02
CA GLU A 96 -21.85 6.84 3.05
C GLU A 96 -22.47 7.13 4.42
N ARG A 97 -21.79 6.66 5.47
CA ARG A 97 -22.12 6.94 6.88
C ARG A 97 -21.12 7.86 7.58
N VAL A 98 -20.21 8.43 6.83
CA VAL A 98 -19.17 9.36 7.30
C VAL A 98 -19.19 10.59 6.41
N THR A 99 -18.95 11.77 6.97
CA THR A 99 -18.78 12.98 6.17
C THR A 99 -17.52 12.91 5.32
N ALA A 100 -17.50 13.62 4.19
CA ALA A 100 -16.34 13.74 3.32
C ALA A 100 -15.13 14.32 4.07
N ARG A 101 -15.35 15.28 4.99
CA ARG A 101 -14.28 15.85 5.83
C ARG A 101 -13.69 14.85 6.81
N LEU A 102 -14.50 13.98 7.41
CA LEU A 102 -14.01 12.89 8.24
C LEU A 102 -13.24 11.86 7.40
N ALA A 103 -13.78 11.46 6.25
CA ALA A 103 -13.11 10.55 5.33
C ALA A 103 -11.73 11.06 4.88
N ALA A 104 -11.64 12.34 4.50
CA ALA A 104 -10.37 12.97 4.14
C ALA A 104 -9.37 13.01 5.30
N ARG A 105 -9.84 13.24 6.54
CA ARG A 105 -8.96 13.22 7.72
C ARG A 105 -8.45 11.82 8.04
N VAL A 106 -9.32 10.81 7.95
CA VAL A 106 -8.96 9.39 8.10
C VAL A 106 -7.86 9.04 7.10
N ALA A 107 -8.06 9.35 5.82
CA ALA A 107 -7.10 9.03 4.78
C ALA A 107 -5.73 9.71 4.98
N ARG A 108 -5.70 10.98 5.43
CA ARG A 108 -4.45 11.66 5.79
C ARG A 108 -3.70 10.94 6.91
N LEU A 109 -4.41 10.45 7.93
CA LEU A 109 -3.79 9.73 9.03
C LEU A 109 -3.32 8.32 8.64
N CYS A 110 -4.00 7.67 7.69
CA CYS A 110 -3.57 6.38 7.15
C CYS A 110 -2.18 6.44 6.48
N LYS A 111 -1.72 7.62 6.04
CA LYS A 111 -0.37 7.81 5.49
C LYS A 111 0.75 7.63 6.52
N VAL A 112 0.46 7.81 7.80
CA VAL A 112 1.47 7.81 8.88
C VAL A 112 1.14 6.85 10.02
N MET A 113 -0.06 6.25 10.02
CA MET A 113 -0.53 5.34 11.05
C MET A 113 -1.21 4.11 10.45
N SER A 114 -1.19 2.99 11.17
CA SER A 114 -1.90 1.79 10.73
C SER A 114 -3.41 2.02 10.64
N LEU A 115 -4.06 1.41 9.65
CA LEU A 115 -5.53 1.42 9.50
C LEU A 115 -6.26 1.01 10.79
N ARG A 116 -5.67 0.11 11.58
CA ARG A 116 -6.21 -0.32 12.86
C ARG A 116 -6.25 0.83 13.87
N HIS A 117 -5.15 1.58 14.01
CA HIS A 117 -5.06 2.68 14.97
C HIS A 117 -5.91 3.88 14.56
N VAL A 118 -5.92 4.26 13.28
CA VAL A 118 -6.77 5.37 12.80
C VAL A 118 -8.25 5.08 13.05
N ALA A 119 -8.68 3.83 12.81
CA ALA A 119 -10.05 3.45 13.08
C ALA A 119 -10.38 3.32 14.57
N ALA A 120 -9.43 2.90 15.41
CA ALA A 120 -9.64 2.94 16.86
C ALA A 120 -9.81 4.38 17.35
N PHE A 121 -8.98 5.29 16.84
CA PHE A 121 -9.02 6.72 17.17
C PHE A 121 -10.37 7.36 16.83
N TYR A 122 -10.88 7.16 15.60
CA TYR A 122 -12.21 7.64 15.18
C TYR A 122 -13.37 6.68 15.49
N ARG A 123 -13.07 5.58 16.20
CA ARG A 123 -14.02 4.51 16.56
C ARG A 123 -14.77 3.90 15.37
N LEU A 124 -14.20 3.93 14.16
CA LEU A 124 -14.83 3.51 12.91
C LEU A 124 -14.94 1.97 12.80
N PRO A 125 -16.05 1.44 12.25
CA PRO A 125 -16.20 0.01 12.03
C PRO A 125 -15.24 -0.50 10.95
N TRP A 126 -14.99 -1.81 10.93
CA TRP A 126 -14.08 -2.44 9.95
C TRP A 126 -14.46 -2.18 8.50
N THR A 127 -15.75 -2.14 8.21
CA THR A 127 -16.28 -1.89 6.86
C THR A 127 -15.96 -0.48 6.34
N ALA A 128 -15.97 0.54 7.21
CA ALA A 128 -15.63 1.90 6.82
C ALA A 128 -14.14 2.03 6.43
N ARG A 129 -13.25 1.32 7.14
CA ARG A 129 -11.80 1.30 6.83
C ARG A 129 -11.51 0.84 5.41
N LYS A 130 -12.08 -0.31 5.04
CA LYS A 130 -11.86 -0.94 3.73
C LYS A 130 -12.44 -0.16 2.56
N ARG A 131 -13.22 0.90 2.83
CA ARG A 131 -13.82 1.74 1.80
C ARG A 131 -13.13 3.10 1.69
N ILE A 132 -12.91 3.78 2.81
CA ILE A 132 -12.36 5.15 2.82
C ILE A 132 -10.94 5.18 2.26
N ASP A 133 -10.07 4.29 2.75
CA ASP A 133 -8.65 4.33 2.40
C ASP A 133 -8.39 3.94 0.93
N PRO A 134 -8.94 2.83 0.40
CA PRO A 134 -8.78 2.51 -1.03
C PRO A 134 -9.37 3.55 -1.97
N CYS A 135 -10.57 4.08 -1.65
CA CYS A 135 -11.20 5.11 -2.47
C CYS A 135 -10.37 6.40 -2.52
N HIS A 136 -9.74 6.77 -1.39
CA HIS A 136 -8.84 7.92 -1.38
C HIS A 136 -7.57 7.67 -2.20
N LEU A 137 -6.97 6.48 -2.07
CA LEU A 137 -5.79 6.10 -2.85
C LEU A 137 -6.08 6.08 -4.36
N GLU A 138 -7.24 5.57 -4.77
CA GLU A 138 -7.67 5.59 -6.18
C GLU A 138 -7.81 7.03 -6.71
N GLN A 139 -8.39 7.93 -5.90
CA GLN A 139 -8.55 9.35 -6.28
C GLN A 139 -7.21 10.10 -6.33
N GLU A 140 -6.29 9.80 -5.42
CA GLU A 140 -5.00 10.48 -5.32
C GLU A 140 -4.00 9.99 -6.36
N LEU A 141 -3.92 8.67 -6.57
CA LEU A 141 -2.95 8.07 -7.47
C LEU A 141 -3.42 8.07 -8.92
N GLY A 142 -4.73 7.97 -9.16
CA GLY A 142 -5.30 7.90 -10.51
C GLY A 142 -4.79 6.70 -11.32
N SER A 143 -4.83 6.83 -12.64
CA SER A 143 -4.25 5.84 -13.57
C SER A 143 -2.74 6.02 -13.67
N VAL A 144 -2.01 4.90 -13.71
CA VAL A 144 -0.56 4.90 -13.95
C VAL A 144 -0.29 5.19 -15.43
N ASP A 145 0.56 6.20 -15.70
CA ASP A 145 1.07 6.47 -17.04
C ASP A 145 2.27 5.56 -17.35
N LEU A 146 2.16 4.77 -18.42
CA LEU A 146 3.19 3.83 -18.88
C LEU A 146 3.96 4.33 -20.11
N SER A 147 3.64 5.53 -20.63
CA SER A 147 4.21 6.04 -21.88
C SER A 147 5.73 6.19 -21.84
N GLY A 148 6.28 6.61 -20.68
CA GLY A 148 7.70 6.89 -20.49
C GLY A 148 8.57 5.73 -20.01
N VAL A 149 8.01 4.53 -19.83
CA VAL A 149 8.74 3.40 -19.22
C VAL A 149 9.83 2.87 -20.15
N LYS A 150 11.08 2.92 -19.69
CA LYS A 150 12.27 2.44 -20.44
C LYS A 150 13.07 1.40 -19.68
N VAL A 151 13.13 1.51 -18.35
CA VAL A 151 13.88 0.60 -17.50
C VAL A 151 12.98 0.17 -16.35
N ILE A 152 12.73 -1.13 -16.24
CA ILE A 152 11.93 -1.69 -15.16
C ILE A 152 12.82 -2.44 -14.17
N ALA A 153 12.42 -2.46 -12.91
CA ALA A 153 12.92 -3.41 -11.92
C ALA A 153 11.78 -4.25 -11.37
N THR A 154 12.04 -5.54 -11.17
CA THR A 154 11.09 -6.49 -10.62
C THR A 154 11.64 -7.12 -9.36
N ASP A 155 10.85 -7.17 -8.29
CA ASP A 155 11.22 -7.86 -7.05
C ASP A 155 10.01 -8.57 -6.43
N GLY A 156 10.25 -9.57 -5.58
CA GLY A 156 9.23 -10.38 -4.94
C GLY A 156 9.26 -10.29 -3.42
N PHE A 157 8.31 -9.57 -2.81
CA PHE A 157 8.22 -9.37 -1.37
C PHE A 157 7.14 -10.23 -0.71
N ALA A 158 7.32 -10.57 0.57
CA ALA A 158 6.33 -11.34 1.34
C ALA A 158 5.22 -10.41 1.85
N ILE A 159 3.96 -10.70 1.49
CA ILE A 159 2.78 -9.95 1.96
C ILE A 159 2.45 -10.35 3.41
N GLN A 160 2.57 -11.64 3.71
CA GLN A 160 2.26 -12.23 5.02
C GLN A 160 3.18 -13.41 5.31
N LYS A 161 3.29 -13.80 6.59
CA LYS A 161 3.98 -15.03 6.99
C LYS A 161 3.36 -16.24 6.28
N GLY A 162 4.17 -17.24 5.95
CA GLY A 162 3.73 -18.49 5.30
C GLY A 162 3.76 -18.46 3.77
N HIS A 163 4.85 -17.93 3.18
CA HIS A 163 5.12 -18.01 1.73
C HIS A 163 4.08 -17.35 0.82
N ARG A 164 3.41 -16.28 1.28
CA ARG A 164 2.52 -15.46 0.43
C ARG A 164 3.31 -14.26 -0.10
N TYR A 165 3.61 -14.28 -1.39
CA TYR A 165 4.42 -13.25 -2.03
C TYR A 165 3.59 -12.35 -2.94
N ALA A 166 4.11 -11.15 -3.20
CA ALA A 166 3.70 -10.29 -4.29
C ALA A 166 4.95 -9.91 -5.10
N THR A 167 4.75 -9.76 -6.40
CA THR A 167 5.73 -9.16 -7.32
C THR A 167 5.43 -7.68 -7.43
N VAL A 168 6.45 -6.85 -7.27
CA VAL A 168 6.39 -5.42 -7.59
C VAL A 168 7.19 -5.17 -8.86
N ILE A 169 6.64 -4.34 -9.75
CA ILE A 169 7.34 -3.82 -10.91
C ILE A 169 7.41 -2.30 -10.74
N ILE A 170 8.62 -1.76 -10.80
CA ILE A 170 8.87 -0.33 -10.67
C ILE A 170 9.59 0.18 -11.92
N GLU A 171 9.38 1.44 -12.27
CA GLU A 171 10.27 2.14 -13.21
C GLU A 171 11.49 2.64 -12.42
N LEU A 172 12.69 2.30 -12.88
CA LEU A 172 13.90 2.50 -12.08
C LEU A 172 14.32 3.96 -11.92
N SER A 173 14.11 4.78 -12.95
CA SER A 173 14.57 6.17 -12.98
C SER A 173 13.75 7.06 -12.05
N SER A 174 12.44 6.88 -12.11
CA SER A 174 11.41 7.67 -11.45
C SER A 174 10.95 7.03 -10.14
N LYS A 175 11.27 5.75 -9.92
CA LYS A 175 10.92 4.94 -8.74
C LYS A 175 9.41 4.77 -8.53
N TRP A 176 8.63 4.95 -9.59
CA TRP A 176 7.20 4.74 -9.55
C TRP A 176 6.87 3.24 -9.55
N VAL A 177 5.92 2.86 -8.71
CA VAL A 177 5.35 1.51 -8.74
C VAL A 177 4.38 1.43 -9.89
N LEU A 178 4.70 0.59 -10.87
CA LEU A 178 3.88 0.38 -12.07
C LEU A 178 2.84 -0.72 -11.86
N LEU A 179 3.22 -1.79 -11.14
CA LEU A 179 2.34 -2.90 -10.85
C LEU A 179 2.70 -3.57 -9.53
N VAL A 180 1.68 -4.00 -8.78
CA VAL A 180 1.80 -4.98 -7.68
C VAL A 180 0.91 -6.18 -7.98
N GLY A 181 1.53 -7.29 -8.38
CA GLY A 181 0.85 -8.56 -8.65
C GLY A 181 0.94 -9.52 -7.46
N ARG A 182 -0.11 -10.27 -7.16
CA ARG A 182 -0.03 -11.35 -6.16
C ARG A 182 0.70 -12.55 -6.74
N GLY A 183 1.54 -13.19 -5.92
CA GLY A 183 2.33 -14.36 -6.27
C GLY A 183 3.76 -14.02 -6.71
N ARG A 184 4.50 -15.04 -7.11
CA ARG A 184 5.80 -14.96 -7.82
C ARG A 184 5.69 -15.62 -9.19
N SER A 185 4.51 -15.51 -9.78
CA SER A 185 4.12 -16.34 -10.91
C SER A 185 4.29 -15.56 -12.21
N ARG A 186 4.54 -16.29 -13.30
CA ARG A 186 4.77 -15.73 -14.63
C ARG A 186 3.59 -14.88 -15.11
N GLU A 187 2.39 -15.26 -14.68
CA GLU A 187 1.12 -14.61 -15.00
C GLU A 187 1.08 -13.15 -14.52
N GLY A 188 1.63 -12.87 -13.33
CA GLY A 188 1.65 -11.50 -12.80
C GLY A 188 2.53 -10.55 -13.61
N ILE A 189 3.60 -11.09 -14.20
CA ILE A 189 4.49 -10.34 -15.08
C ILE A 189 3.86 -10.17 -16.47
N ARG A 190 3.24 -11.21 -17.03
CA ARG A 190 2.53 -11.11 -18.31
C ARG A 190 1.46 -10.01 -18.31
N LEU A 191 0.69 -9.91 -17.22
CA LEU A 191 -0.31 -8.84 -17.04
C LEU A 191 0.30 -7.44 -17.20
N PHE A 192 1.50 -7.21 -16.66
CA PHE A 192 2.17 -5.92 -16.81
C PHE A 192 2.48 -5.62 -18.28
N PHE A 193 2.93 -6.62 -19.02
CA PHE A 193 3.30 -6.44 -20.43
C PHE A 193 2.08 -6.31 -21.34
N GLU A 194 0.97 -6.97 -21.01
CA GLU A 194 -0.33 -6.71 -21.64
C GLU A 194 -0.77 -5.25 -21.44
N LEU A 195 -0.58 -4.70 -20.23
CA LEU A 195 -0.88 -3.30 -19.94
C LEU A 195 0.07 -2.31 -20.64
N LEU A 196 1.35 -2.67 -20.76
CA LEU A 196 2.36 -1.85 -21.42
C LEU A 196 2.17 -1.81 -22.95
N GLY A 197 1.64 -2.90 -23.50
CA GLY A 197 1.38 -3.07 -24.93
C GLY A 197 2.63 -3.20 -25.79
N PRO A 198 2.49 -3.56 -27.08
CA PRO A 198 3.62 -3.80 -27.97
C PRO A 198 4.55 -2.60 -28.12
N GLU A 199 3.99 -1.39 -28.24
CA GLU A 199 4.76 -0.16 -28.38
C GLU A 199 5.57 0.15 -27.12
N GLY A 200 5.00 -0.07 -25.93
CA GLY A 200 5.70 0.14 -24.67
C GLY A 200 6.80 -0.89 -24.46
N CYS A 201 6.53 -2.15 -24.78
CA CYS A 201 7.55 -3.20 -24.78
C CYS A 201 8.73 -2.84 -25.70
N ALA A 202 8.47 -2.34 -26.91
CA ALA A 202 9.53 -1.93 -27.84
C ALA A 202 10.43 -0.80 -27.32
N ARG A 203 9.96 0.02 -26.37
CA ARG A 203 10.76 1.09 -25.74
C ARG A 203 11.62 0.61 -24.57
N LEU A 204 11.35 -0.59 -24.04
CA LEU A 204 12.13 -1.14 -22.93
C LEU A 204 13.57 -1.40 -23.37
N ARG A 205 14.51 -0.86 -22.59
CA ARG A 205 15.95 -1.01 -22.79
C ARG A 205 16.56 -2.03 -21.86
N ALA A 206 16.04 -2.12 -20.62
CA ALA A 206 16.55 -3.04 -19.63
C ALA A 206 15.47 -3.45 -18.61
N ALA A 207 15.63 -4.66 -18.10
CA ALA A 207 14.84 -5.23 -17.02
C ALA A 207 15.77 -5.72 -15.91
N VAL A 208 15.73 -5.05 -14.75
CA VAL A 208 16.45 -5.46 -13.55
C VAL A 208 15.62 -6.47 -12.77
N MET A 209 16.20 -7.62 -12.44
CA MET A 209 15.47 -8.69 -11.75
C MET A 209 16.36 -9.53 -10.85
N ASP A 210 15.73 -10.30 -9.97
CA ASP A 210 16.38 -11.43 -9.29
C ASP A 210 16.75 -12.53 -10.31
N MET A 211 17.69 -13.40 -9.95
CA MET A 211 18.20 -14.51 -10.75
C MET A 211 17.21 -15.69 -10.87
N ASN A 212 15.92 -15.42 -11.00
CA ASN A 212 14.90 -16.43 -11.22
C ASN A 212 14.86 -16.79 -12.72
N ILE A 213 15.31 -18.00 -13.04
CA ILE A 213 15.36 -18.55 -14.41
C ILE A 213 14.00 -18.47 -15.11
N ALA A 214 12.90 -18.65 -14.38
CA ALA A 214 11.57 -18.62 -14.96
C ALA A 214 11.18 -17.21 -15.42
N TYR A 215 11.67 -16.16 -14.75
CA TYR A 215 11.44 -14.77 -15.14
C TYR A 215 12.40 -14.33 -16.24
N ASP A 216 13.69 -14.67 -16.13
CA ASP A 216 14.67 -14.39 -17.19
C ASP A 216 14.19 -14.95 -18.54
N ARG A 217 13.68 -16.19 -18.56
CA ARG A 217 13.15 -16.78 -19.80
C ARG A 217 11.96 -16.01 -20.35
N GLU A 218 10.96 -15.69 -19.52
CA GLU A 218 9.78 -14.94 -19.99
C GLU A 218 10.17 -13.55 -20.49
N VAL A 219 11.11 -12.88 -19.83
CA VAL A 219 11.58 -11.56 -20.28
C VAL A 219 12.29 -11.64 -21.62
N ARG A 220 13.16 -12.64 -21.81
CA ARG A 220 13.85 -12.86 -23.08
C ARG A 220 12.90 -13.27 -24.20
N GLU A 221 11.88 -14.08 -23.90
CA GLU A 221 10.88 -14.54 -24.88
C GLU A 221 9.99 -13.38 -25.34
N LEU A 222 9.52 -12.54 -24.41
CA LEU A 222 8.54 -11.51 -24.71
C LEU A 222 9.17 -10.18 -25.19
N TYR A 223 10.42 -9.88 -24.81
CA TYR A 223 11.12 -8.64 -25.21
C TYR A 223 12.64 -8.90 -25.35
N PRO A 224 13.08 -9.51 -26.46
CA PRO A 224 14.48 -9.84 -26.70
C PRO A 224 15.40 -8.61 -26.81
N GLN A 225 14.84 -7.41 -27.06
CA GLN A 225 15.58 -6.15 -27.14
C GLN A 225 16.00 -5.59 -25.78
N ALA A 226 15.36 -6.01 -24.68
CA ALA A 226 15.66 -5.49 -23.36
C ALA A 226 16.81 -6.28 -22.74
N GLU A 227 17.82 -5.58 -22.23
CA GLU A 227 18.91 -6.21 -21.48
C GLU A 227 18.41 -6.70 -20.11
N VAL A 228 18.63 -7.98 -19.83
CA VAL A 228 18.38 -8.55 -18.50
C VAL A 228 19.56 -8.24 -17.60
N ILE A 229 19.32 -7.46 -16.56
CA ILE A 229 20.32 -7.07 -15.56
C ILE A 229 19.97 -7.75 -14.25
N TYR A 230 20.89 -8.55 -13.70
CA TYR A 230 20.69 -9.14 -12.39
C TYR A 230 21.01 -8.17 -11.27
N ASP A 231 20.14 -8.11 -10.27
CA ASP A 231 20.38 -7.32 -9.07
C ASP A 231 21.63 -7.82 -8.32
N LEU A 232 22.61 -6.93 -8.13
CA LEU A 232 23.86 -7.20 -7.43
C LEU A 232 23.65 -7.76 -6.03
N PHE A 233 22.65 -7.28 -5.28
CA PHE A 233 22.36 -7.78 -3.94
C PHE A 233 22.01 -9.27 -3.99
N HIS A 234 21.12 -9.65 -4.91
CA HIS A 234 20.70 -11.03 -5.11
C HIS A 234 21.87 -11.91 -5.57
N VAL A 235 22.72 -11.42 -6.49
CA VAL A 235 23.94 -12.10 -6.94
C VAL A 235 24.89 -12.37 -5.78
N VAL A 236 25.19 -11.36 -4.97
CA VAL A 236 26.11 -11.49 -3.82
C VAL A 236 25.56 -12.44 -2.76
N VAL A 237 24.26 -12.34 -2.43
CA VAL A 237 23.60 -13.25 -1.48
C VAL A 237 23.65 -14.69 -1.99
N LYS A 238 23.34 -14.92 -3.27
CA LYS A 238 23.40 -16.25 -3.89
C LYS A 238 24.81 -16.80 -3.90
N TYR A 239 25.80 -16.01 -4.29
CA TYR A 239 27.22 -16.40 -4.27
C TYR A 239 27.69 -16.76 -2.85
N GLY A 240 27.33 -15.95 -1.85
CA GLY A 240 27.63 -16.23 -0.45
C GLY A 240 27.04 -17.56 0.05
N ARG A 241 25.80 -17.85 -0.34
CA ARG A 241 25.08 -19.07 0.07
C ARG A 241 25.50 -20.32 -0.72
N GLU A 242 25.75 -20.20 -2.02
CA GLU A 242 25.95 -21.34 -2.90
C GLU A 242 27.42 -21.64 -3.16
N VAL A 243 28.32 -20.66 -3.01
CA VAL A 243 29.76 -20.84 -3.24
C VAL A 243 30.50 -20.78 -1.93
N ILE A 244 30.50 -19.62 -1.25
CA ILE A 244 31.28 -19.43 -0.02
C ILE A 244 30.89 -20.43 1.06
N ASP A 245 29.58 -20.61 1.29
CA ASP A 245 29.08 -21.57 2.27
C ASP A 245 29.41 -23.02 1.92
N ARG A 246 29.40 -23.42 0.65
CA ARG A 246 29.78 -24.78 0.23
C ARG A 246 31.26 -25.03 0.48
N VAL A 247 32.13 -24.14 -0.01
CA VAL A 247 33.60 -24.24 0.19
C VAL A 247 33.93 -24.28 1.68
N ARG A 248 33.31 -23.42 2.49
CA ARG A 248 33.50 -23.41 3.96
C ARG A 248 33.09 -24.73 4.61
N VAL A 249 32.02 -25.36 4.13
CA VAL A 249 31.56 -26.66 4.65
C VAL A 249 32.55 -27.76 4.26
N ASP A 250 33.00 -27.78 3.01
CA ASP A 250 33.99 -28.75 2.52
C ASP A 250 35.32 -28.61 3.27
N GLU A 251 35.77 -27.39 3.51
CA GLU A 251 37.01 -27.14 4.24
C GLU A 251 36.90 -27.53 5.71
N ALA A 252 35.77 -27.22 6.35
CA ALA A 252 35.51 -27.74 7.69
C ALA A 252 35.53 -29.27 7.71
N TYR A 253 35.06 -29.93 6.64
CA TYR A 253 35.11 -31.37 6.44
C TYR A 253 36.51 -31.91 6.12
N ARG A 254 37.48 -31.14 5.65
CA ARG A 254 38.89 -31.58 5.59
C ARG A 254 39.52 -31.57 6.98
N LEU A 255 39.21 -30.55 7.76
CA LEU A 255 39.70 -30.36 9.13
C LEU A 255 39.02 -31.27 10.17
N ARG A 256 38.50 -32.46 9.83
CA ARG A 256 37.80 -33.32 10.83
C ARG A 256 38.73 -33.77 11.96
N GLY A 257 40.02 -33.93 11.66
CA GLY A 257 41.06 -34.30 12.63
C GLY A 257 41.44 -33.16 13.58
N ASP A 258 41.33 -31.91 13.15
CA ASP A 258 41.61 -30.73 13.98
C ASP A 258 40.31 -30.04 14.42
N ARG A 259 39.89 -30.37 15.65
CA ARG A 259 38.67 -29.81 16.25
C ARG A 259 38.70 -28.29 16.40
N VAL A 260 39.86 -27.69 16.64
CA VAL A 260 40.01 -26.25 16.87
C VAL A 260 39.91 -25.50 15.55
N ALA A 261 40.69 -25.91 14.54
CA ALA A 261 40.66 -25.33 13.21
C ALA A 261 39.26 -25.47 12.57
N ARG A 262 38.64 -26.65 12.69
CA ARG A 262 37.27 -26.90 12.21
C ARG A 262 36.24 -25.97 12.85
N LYS A 263 36.35 -25.69 14.16
CA LYS A 263 35.44 -24.78 14.87
C LYS A 263 35.58 -23.35 14.35
N VAL A 264 36.81 -22.89 14.08
CA VAL A 264 37.07 -21.57 13.50
C VAL A 264 36.44 -21.47 12.10
N VAL A 265 36.68 -22.44 11.21
CA VAL A 265 36.12 -22.45 9.85
C VAL A 265 34.59 -22.50 9.85
N LYS A 266 33.97 -23.39 10.64
CA LYS A 266 32.50 -23.51 10.71
C LYS A 266 31.82 -22.22 11.18
N SER A 267 32.42 -21.52 12.13
CA SER A 267 31.79 -20.38 12.80
C SER A 267 32.02 -19.04 12.07
N SER A 268 32.86 -19.01 11.03
CA SER A 268 33.30 -17.77 10.35
C SER A 268 32.41 -17.32 9.19
N ARG A 269 31.26 -17.96 8.96
CA ARG A 269 30.32 -17.64 7.85
C ARG A 269 30.10 -16.13 7.67
N TRP A 270 29.60 -15.45 8.70
CA TRP A 270 29.27 -14.02 8.63
C TRP A 270 30.48 -13.10 8.49
N LEU A 271 31.68 -13.61 8.81
CA LEU A 271 32.93 -12.88 8.63
C LEU A 271 33.37 -12.92 7.16
N LEU A 272 33.19 -14.07 6.49
CA LEU A 272 33.50 -14.26 5.07
C LEU A 272 32.53 -13.54 4.13
N LEU A 273 31.34 -13.17 4.61
CA LEU A 273 30.37 -12.39 3.86
C LEU A 273 30.60 -10.87 3.95
N ARG A 274 31.72 -10.43 4.55
CA ARG A 274 32.09 -9.02 4.66
C ARG A 274 33.32 -8.75 3.82
N ASN A 275 33.36 -7.58 3.20
CA ASN A 275 34.61 -7.12 2.63
C ASN A 275 35.65 -6.89 3.74
N ARG A 276 36.92 -7.14 3.42
CA ARG A 276 38.02 -7.11 4.38
C ARG A 276 38.15 -5.73 5.05
N GLU A 277 38.02 -4.66 4.28
CA GLU A 277 38.05 -3.26 4.74
C GLU A 277 36.91 -2.91 5.70
N ASN A 278 35.81 -3.69 5.70
CA ASN A 278 34.67 -3.50 6.58
C ASN A 278 34.77 -4.31 7.89
N VAL A 279 35.84 -5.08 8.08
CA VAL A 279 36.12 -5.81 9.33
C VAL A 279 36.90 -4.91 10.30
N LYS A 280 36.18 -3.98 10.96
CA LYS A 280 36.79 -2.96 11.83
C LYS A 280 37.06 -3.40 13.27
N ARG A 281 36.32 -4.40 13.77
CA ARG A 281 36.49 -4.87 15.15
C ARG A 281 37.72 -5.77 15.24
N GLU A 282 38.65 -5.44 16.13
CA GLU A 282 39.89 -6.19 16.35
C GLU A 282 39.66 -7.68 16.59
N ALA A 283 38.67 -8.05 17.43
CA ALA A 283 38.30 -9.44 17.65
C ALA A 283 37.89 -10.19 16.37
N ASN A 284 37.27 -9.50 15.40
CA ASN A 284 36.93 -10.08 14.10
C ASN A 284 38.13 -10.17 13.16
N GLN A 285 39.10 -9.24 13.26
CA GLN A 285 40.35 -9.28 12.51
C GLN A 285 41.21 -10.48 12.97
N ILE A 286 41.41 -10.64 14.27
CA ILE A 286 42.11 -11.80 14.86
C ILE A 286 41.43 -13.10 14.43
N ARG A 287 40.10 -13.12 14.42
CA ARG A 287 39.33 -14.29 13.98
C ARG A 287 39.49 -14.58 12.49
N LEU A 288 39.59 -13.54 11.66
CA LEU A 288 39.86 -13.66 10.22
C LEU A 288 41.26 -14.21 9.98
N GLU A 289 42.26 -13.73 10.71
CA GLU A 289 43.63 -14.24 10.63
C GLU A 289 43.71 -15.72 11.03
N LYS A 290 43.09 -16.09 12.15
CA LYS A 290 42.98 -17.49 12.58
C LYS A 290 42.29 -18.36 11.53
N PHE A 291 41.24 -17.85 10.89
CA PHE A 291 40.58 -18.55 9.80
C PHE A 291 41.52 -18.73 8.59
N LEU A 292 42.19 -17.68 8.16
CA LEU A 292 43.10 -17.71 7.01
C LEU A 292 44.30 -18.63 7.26
N ALA A 293 44.81 -18.70 8.49
CA ALA A 293 45.85 -19.65 8.88
C ALA A 293 45.36 -21.10 8.84
N ALA A 294 44.16 -21.37 9.37
CA ALA A 294 43.56 -22.70 9.37
C ALA A 294 43.23 -23.23 7.96
N ASN A 295 43.04 -22.34 6.98
CA ASN A 295 42.75 -22.67 5.58
C ASN A 295 44.02 -22.84 4.71
N LYS A 296 45.22 -22.76 5.30
CA LYS A 296 46.50 -23.00 4.60
C LYS A 296 47.12 -24.37 4.93
N ALA A 297 46.54 -25.09 5.89
CA ALA A 297 47.00 -26.40 6.37
C ALA A 297 46.26 -27.52 5.63
#